data_AF-A0A958CUR9-F1
#
_entry.id   AF-A0A958CUR9-F1
#
_cell.length_a   1.000
_cell.length_b   1.000
_cell.length_c   1.000
_cell.angle_alpha   90.00
_cell.angle_beta   90.00
_cell.angle_gamma   90.00
#
_symmetry.space_group_name_H-M   'P 1'
#
loop_
_entity.id
_entity.type
_entity.pdbx_description
1 polymer ?
#
loop_
_entity_poly.entity_id
_entity_poly.type
_entity_poly.pdbx_seq_one_letter_code
_entity_poly.pdbx_strand_id
1 'polypeptide(L)' 'MTTDEIRAELEDLRIAGNSPKVGLFDMRRIYRRRRELFAQLAELETTKGTNDDDD' A
#
# COMPACT_ATOMS: atom_id res chain seq x y z
N MET A 1 8.76 -8.86 -3.30
CA MET A 1 8.72 -7.50 -2.73
C MET A 1 8.76 -7.64 -1.20
N THR A 2 9.59 -6.88 -0.50
CA THR A 2 9.69 -6.88 0.96
C THR A 2 8.73 -5.85 1.59
N THR A 3 8.51 -5.92 2.90
CA THR A 3 7.68 -4.93 3.63
C THR A 3 8.24 -3.51 3.50
N ASP A 4 9.57 -3.36 3.41
CA ASP A 4 10.21 -2.06 3.30
C ASP A 4 10.06 -1.47 1.89
N GLU A 5 10.12 -2.31 0.86
CA GLU A 5 9.80 -1.91 -0.50
C GLU A 5 8.33 -1.45 -0.61
N ILE A 6 7.41 -2.11 0.09
CA ILE A 6 5.99 -1.70 0.07
C ILE A 6 5.79 -0.36 0.78
N ARG A 7 6.46 -0.14 1.91
CA ARG A 7 6.42 1.15 2.61
C ARG A 7 7.00 2.27 1.76
N ALA A 8 8.10 2.01 1.06
CA ALA A 8 8.70 2.99 0.14
C ALA A 8 7.72 3.33 -1.01
N GLU A 9 7.10 2.32 -1.64
CA GLU A 9 6.14 2.56 -2.73
C GLU A 9 4.89 3.31 -2.24
N LEU A 10 4.40 3.01 -1.03
CA LEU A 10 3.29 3.75 -0.42
C LEU A 10 3.63 5.23 -0.19
N GLU A 11 4.87 5.52 0.21
CA GLU A 11 5.35 6.88 0.39
C GLU A 11 5.48 7.63 -0.95
N ASP A 12 5.99 6.98 -1.99
CA ASP A 12 6.03 7.55 -3.34
C ASP A 12 4.63 7.87 -3.86
N LEU A 13 3.66 6.98 -3.64
CA LEU A 13 2.26 7.18 -4.00
C LEU A 13 1.61 8.31 -3.20
N ARG A 14 2.00 8.50 -1.93
CA ARG A 14 1.56 9.63 -1.11
C ARG A 14 2.08 10.96 -1.66
N ILE A 15 3.37 11.02 -2.01
CA ILE A 15 3.99 12.21 -2.59
C ILE A 15 3.34 12.53 -3.95
N ALA A 16 3.16 11.51 -4.80
CA ALA A 16 2.48 11.66 -6.08
C ALA A 16 1.06 12.21 -5.89
N GLY A 17 0.26 11.62 -5.01
CA GLY A 17 -1.12 12.05 -4.76
C GLY A 17 -1.27 13.45 -4.17
N ASN A 18 -0.21 14.00 -3.56
CA ASN A 18 -0.18 15.37 -3.05
C ASN A 18 0.29 16.40 -4.10
N SER A 19 0.73 15.95 -5.27
CA SER A 19 1.16 16.85 -6.34
C SER A 19 -0.07 17.54 -6.96
N PRO A 20 -0.08 18.88 -7.05
CA PRO A 20 -1.18 19.63 -7.66
C PRO A 20 -1.34 19.37 -9.16
N LYS A 21 -0.39 18.65 -9.78
CA LYS A 21 -0.41 18.27 -11.20
C LYS A 21 -1.06 16.89 -11.45
N VAL A 22 -1.42 16.14 -10.41
CA VAL A 22 -2.02 14.82 -10.57
C VAL A 22 -3.50 14.96 -10.92
N GLY A 23 -3.87 14.40 -12.08
CA GLY A 23 -5.25 14.41 -12.55
C GLY A 23 -6.13 13.36 -11.88
N LEU A 24 -7.45 13.45 -12.08
CA LEU A 24 -8.44 12.52 -11.51
C LEU A 24 -8.22 11.05 -11.91
N PHE A 25 -7.70 10.79 -13.12
CA PHE A 25 -7.39 9.44 -13.57
C PHE A 25 -6.20 8.86 -12.79
N ASP A 26 -5.14 9.65 -12.63
CA ASP A 26 -3.95 9.29 -11.88
C ASP A 26 -4.25 9.13 -10.39
N MET A 27 -5.12 9.96 -9.81
CA MET A 27 -5.61 9.77 -8.44
C MET A 27 -6.28 8.42 -8.25
N ARG A 28 -7.18 8.01 -9.17
CA ARG A 28 -7.84 6.70 -9.09
C ARG A 28 -6.84 5.55 -9.17
N ARG A 29 -5.80 5.68 -9.99
CA ARG A 29 -4.72 4.69 -10.09
C ARG A 29 -3.90 4.63 -8.80
N ILE A 30 -3.54 5.78 -8.23
CA ILE A 30 -2.82 5.89 -6.96
C ILE A 30 -3.62 5.23 -5.83
N TYR A 31 -4.91 5.53 -5.71
CA TYR A 31 -5.77 4.92 -4.69
C TYR A 31 -5.88 3.40 -4.84
N ARG A 32 -6.07 2.90 -6.07
CA ARG A 32 -6.12 1.45 -6.33
C ARG A 32 -4.82 0.78 -5.91
N ARG A 33 -3.69 1.34 -6.32
CA ARG A 33 -2.37 0.79 -6.00
C ARG A 33 -2.09 0.81 -4.50
N ARG A 34 -2.43 1.90 -3.80
CA ARG A 34 -2.33 1.96 -2.34
C ARG A 34 -3.13 0.85 -1.65
N ARG A 35 -4.36 0.57 -2.13
CA ARG A 35 -5.19 -0.51 -1.58
C ARG A 35 -4.54 -1.89 -1.76
N GLU A 36 -3.98 -2.17 -2.94
CA GLU A 36 -3.27 -3.44 -3.20
C GLU A 36 -2.05 -3.61 -2.29
N LEU A 37 -1.27 -2.54 -2.10
CA LEU A 37 -0.08 -2.55 -1.25
C LEU A 37 -0.42 -2.75 0.23
N PHE A 38 -1.52 -2.17 0.72
CA PHE A 38 -1.99 -2.43 2.09
C PHE A 38 -2.41 -3.89 2.29
N ALA A 39 -3.07 -4.51 1.29
CA ALA A 39 -3.42 -5.93 1.36
C ALA A 39 -2.16 -6.81 1.39
N GLN A 40 -1.17 -6.53 0.56
CA GLN A 40 0.11 -7.25 0.56
C GLN A 40 0.88 -7.08 1.88
N LEU A 41 0.85 -5.88 2.49
CA LEU A 41 1.42 -5.66 3.81
C LEU A 41 0.74 -6.53 4.87
N ALA A 42 -0.60 -6.55 4.89
CA ALA A 42 -1.35 -7.37 5.83
C ALA A 42 -1.03 -8.87 5.66
N GLU A 43 -0.98 -9.37 4.42
CA GLU A 43 -0.61 -10.76 4.12
C GLU A 43 0.82 -11.09 4.57
N LEU A 44 1.78 -10.17 4.41
CA LEU A 44 3.16 -10.38 4.85
C LEU A 44 3.33 -10.33 6.38
N GLU A 45 2.51 -9.53 7.08
CA GLU A 45 2.50 -9.44 8.53
C GLU A 45 1.85 -10.68 9.16
N THR A 46 0.73 -11.18 8.60
CA THR A 46 0.10 -12.44 9.04
C THR A 46 0.97 -13.67 8.76
N THR A 47 1.81 -13.64 7.72
CA THR A 47 2.71 -14.76 7.40
C THR A 47 3.97 -14.80 8.30
N LYS A 48 4.30 -13.70 9.01
CA LYS A 48 5.51 -13.58 9.85
C LYS A 48 5.30 -13.81 11.35
N GLY A 49 4.08 -13.68 11.84
CA GLY A 49 3.72 -14.09 13.20
C GLY A 49 2.72 -15.22 13.10
N THR A 50 3.08 -16.42 13.58
CA THR A 50 2.06 -17.35 14.08
C THR A 50 1.12 -16.56 15.00
N ASN A 51 -0.19 -16.60 14.78
CA ASN A 51 -1.26 -16.53 15.79
C ASN A 51 -2.60 -16.51 15.05
N ASP A 52 -3.43 -17.53 15.23
CA ASP A 52 -4.20 -17.83 16.46
C ASP A 52 -5.40 -16.88 16.59
N ASP A 53 -6.58 -17.52 16.58
CA ASP A 53 -7.92 -17.03 16.93
C ASP A 53 -8.62 -16.13 15.87
N ASP A 54 -9.66 -16.60 15.17
CA ASP A 54 -11.05 -16.70 15.66
C ASP A 54 -11.50 -15.43 16.42
N ASP A 55 -11.77 -14.33 15.69
CA ASP A 55 -12.89 -13.37 15.88
C ASP A 55 -12.83 -12.17 14.92
#